data_AF-A0A077WX23-F1
#
_entry.id   AF-A0A077WX23-F1
#
_cell.length_a   1.000
_cell.length_b   1.000
_cell.length_c   1.000
_cell.angle_alpha   90.00
_cell.angle_beta   90.00
_cell.angle_gamma   90.00
#
_symmetry.space_group_name_H-M   'P 1'
#
loop_
_entity.id
_entity.type
_entity.pdbx_description
1 polymer ?
#
loop_
_entity_poly.entity_id
_entity_poly.type
_entity_poly.pdbx_seq_one_letter_code
_entity_poly.pdbx_strand_id
1 'polypeptide(L)'
;MELSPAMKEGFEHFFFWNYIQNFALQHREAVAKAYATIPSINMWDDHDIIDGYGSYPADMQNCDCFQVLFANACRFYYLFQQHTTVKLASRHGMVPGTIPTCNHIITTLGPDIGMVALDCRGERTKYDVCRPQSYKIVFDELYRVMPPTIKHLFIMTGVPLIYPRLTLFENAMEGASTLNLATLVGKTGAIGTMVSGQLNKWNGDPELLDDMNDHWTAGNHLTERKRLIEKLQILARERSIRVSFLGGDVHCCATGRLYSKDMKYKKEGDPFLMVQIVSSAIVSVLPPQALLIMPMSLSMPMSKKRCTINSSSLPKRQNKKLMGKRNYCTGYYDDKTGKMNFWVKKAQADIWWMHLDWYLVKQQQPPPPDHVGGFAHPTY
;
A
#
# COMPACT_ATOMS: atom_id res chain seq x y z
N MET A 1 2.73 30.68 11.64
CA MET A 1 1.95 30.91 12.87
C MET A 1 2.40 29.87 13.87
N GLU A 2 2.76 30.29 15.09
CA GLU A 2 3.03 29.35 16.18
C GLU A 2 1.70 28.92 16.82
N LEU A 3 1.56 27.64 17.12
CA LEU A 3 0.36 27.09 17.73
C LEU A 3 0.31 27.43 19.23
N SER A 4 -0.86 27.90 19.69
CA SER A 4 -1.10 28.11 21.11
C SER A 4 -1.11 26.78 21.89
N PRO A 5 -0.87 26.79 23.22
CA PRO A 5 -0.94 25.59 24.04
C PRO A 5 -2.27 24.84 23.89
N ALA A 6 -3.39 25.55 23.84
CA ALA A 6 -4.72 24.95 23.65
C ALA A 6 -4.87 24.25 22.29
N MET A 7 -4.24 24.77 21.23
CA MET A 7 -4.24 24.10 19.92
C MET A 7 -3.41 22.82 19.95
N LYS A 8 -2.25 22.84 20.63
CA LYS A 8 -1.38 21.66 20.79
C LYS A 8 -2.07 20.56 21.59
N GLU A 9 -2.76 20.92 22.67
CA GLU A 9 -3.61 19.99 23.45
C GLU A 9 -4.76 19.45 22.61
N GLY A 10 -5.38 20.28 21.77
CA GLY A 10 -6.41 19.87 20.82
C GLY A 10 -5.94 18.77 19.86
N PHE A 11 -4.71 18.87 19.32
CA PHE A 11 -4.12 17.82 18.49
C PHE A 11 -3.93 16.51 19.28
N GLU A 12 -3.39 16.59 20.50
CA GLU A 12 -3.19 15.40 21.34
C GLU A 12 -4.52 14.70 21.63
N HIS A 13 -5.54 15.45 22.03
CA HIS A 13 -6.87 14.92 22.29
C HIS A 13 -7.50 14.32 21.03
N PHE A 14 -7.40 15.00 19.88
CA PHE A 14 -7.93 14.51 18.61
C PHE A 14 -7.37 13.15 18.24
N PHE A 15 -6.03 13.00 18.19
CA PHE A 15 -5.42 11.75 17.78
C PHE A 15 -5.70 10.62 18.77
N PHE A 16 -5.57 10.88 20.08
CA PHE A 16 -5.92 9.90 21.10
C PHE A 16 -7.37 9.42 20.95
N TRP A 17 -8.31 10.36 20.88
CA TRP A 17 -9.73 10.05 20.79
C TRP A 17 -10.08 9.33 19.50
N ASN A 18 -9.46 9.71 18.37
CA ASN A 18 -9.65 9.02 17.09
C ASN A 18 -9.24 7.54 17.19
N TYR A 19 -8.12 7.22 17.84
CA TYR A 19 -7.75 5.82 18.08
C TYR A 19 -8.76 5.08 18.96
N ILE A 20 -9.20 5.68 20.07
CA ILE A 20 -10.21 5.09 20.95
C ILE A 20 -11.51 4.78 20.19
N GLN A 21 -11.98 5.72 19.37
CA GLN A 21 -13.18 5.58 18.55
C GLN A 21 -13.05 4.44 17.52
N ASN A 22 -11.89 4.30 16.88
CA ASN A 22 -11.69 3.31 15.82
C ASN A 22 -11.36 1.90 16.34
N PHE A 23 -10.69 1.79 17.50
CA PHE A 23 -10.16 0.51 18.02
C PHE A 23 -10.90 -0.04 19.24
N ALA A 24 -11.52 0.80 20.09
CA ALA A 24 -11.96 0.39 21.43
C ALA A 24 -13.47 0.52 21.69
N LEU A 25 -14.20 1.43 21.02
CA LEU A 25 -15.60 1.69 21.38
C LEU A 25 -16.58 0.63 20.88
N GLN A 26 -17.66 0.45 21.66
CA GLN A 26 -18.64 -0.63 21.55
C GLN A 26 -19.33 -0.74 20.18
N HIS A 27 -19.52 0.35 19.46
CA HIS A 27 -20.11 0.33 18.11
C HIS A 27 -19.15 -0.26 17.04
N ARG A 28 -17.92 -0.63 17.43
CA ARG A 28 -16.93 -1.36 16.63
C ARG A 28 -16.39 -2.61 17.35
N GLU A 29 -17.22 -3.29 18.13
CA GLU A 29 -16.84 -4.52 18.86
C GLU A 29 -16.07 -5.54 18.00
N ALA A 30 -16.48 -5.70 16.74
CA ALA A 30 -15.81 -6.61 15.80
C ALA A 30 -14.33 -6.24 15.54
N VAL A 31 -14.00 -4.95 15.50
CA VAL A 31 -12.62 -4.45 15.31
C VAL A 31 -11.81 -4.73 16.57
N ALA A 32 -12.33 -4.35 17.74
CA ALA A 32 -11.68 -4.60 19.02
C ALA A 32 -11.40 -6.10 19.22
N LYS A 33 -12.40 -6.96 18.94
CA LYS A 33 -12.27 -8.41 19.02
C LYS A 33 -11.26 -8.96 18.03
N ALA A 34 -11.22 -8.44 16.79
CA ALA A 34 -10.24 -8.87 15.79
C ALA A 34 -8.81 -8.57 16.25
N TYR A 35 -8.51 -7.33 16.66
CA TYR A 35 -7.18 -6.97 17.16
C TYR A 35 -6.80 -7.69 18.46
N ALA A 36 -7.78 -8.08 19.28
CA ALA A 36 -7.53 -8.87 20.49
C ALA A 36 -7.28 -10.37 20.24
N THR A 37 -7.67 -10.90 19.06
CA THR A 37 -7.64 -12.35 18.79
C THR A 37 -6.80 -12.75 17.58
N ILE A 38 -6.47 -11.81 16.71
CA ILE A 38 -5.71 -12.05 15.47
C ILE A 38 -4.38 -11.29 15.58
N PRO A 39 -3.23 -11.99 15.58
CA PRO A 39 -1.93 -11.35 15.46
C PRO A 39 -1.85 -10.51 14.19
N SER A 40 -1.39 -9.26 14.32
CA SER A 40 -1.28 -8.31 13.20
C SER A 40 0.12 -7.72 13.09
N ILE A 41 0.52 -7.42 11.87
CA ILE A 41 1.70 -6.61 11.56
C ILE A 41 1.17 -5.34 10.92
N ASN A 42 1.32 -4.22 11.63
CA ASN A 42 0.76 -2.94 11.21
C ASN A 42 1.86 -2.05 10.63
N MET A 43 1.50 -1.22 9.67
CA MET A 43 2.31 -0.11 9.18
C MET A 43 1.36 1.01 8.80
N TRP A 44 1.61 2.21 9.31
CA TRP A 44 0.78 3.38 9.02
C TRP A 44 0.87 3.83 7.56
N ASP A 45 -0.11 4.63 7.17
CA ASP A 45 -0.10 5.42 5.94
C ASP A 45 -0.41 6.90 6.24
N ASP A 46 -0.58 7.71 5.21
CA ASP A 46 -0.88 9.15 5.35
C ASP A 46 -2.16 9.43 6.12
N HIS A 47 -3.22 8.64 5.95
CA HIS A 47 -4.47 8.82 6.69
C HIS A 47 -4.37 8.59 8.21
N ASP A 48 -3.26 8.04 8.71
CA ASP A 48 -2.93 8.05 10.15
C ASP A 48 -2.41 9.42 10.63
N ILE A 49 -2.10 10.31 9.68
CA ILE A 49 -1.52 11.64 9.86
C ILE A 49 -2.50 12.69 9.30
N ILE A 50 -2.45 12.91 7.98
CA ILE A 50 -3.41 13.61 7.12
C ILE A 50 -3.22 13.11 5.70
N ASP A 51 -4.27 13.17 4.90
CA ASP A 51 -4.27 12.78 3.49
C ASP A 51 -3.10 13.44 2.71
N GLY A 52 -2.35 12.62 1.95
CA GLY A 52 -1.18 13.05 1.19
C GLY A 52 0.04 13.48 2.03
N TYR A 53 0.08 13.22 3.35
CA TYR A 53 1.22 13.62 4.19
C TYR A 53 2.55 13.10 3.63
N GLY A 54 3.53 14.00 3.51
CA GLY A 54 4.80 13.71 2.84
C GLY A 54 4.86 14.20 1.39
N SER A 55 3.72 14.42 0.72
CA SER A 55 3.66 14.85 -0.69
C SER A 55 3.57 16.38 -0.86
N TYR A 56 3.32 17.12 0.23
CA TYR A 56 3.26 18.58 0.27
C TYR A 56 4.63 19.28 0.10
N PRO A 57 4.66 20.57 -0.31
CA PRO A 57 5.88 21.39 -0.30
C PRO A 57 6.59 21.43 1.07
N ALA A 58 7.91 21.61 1.04
CA ALA A 58 8.74 21.52 2.25
C ALA A 58 8.44 22.62 3.27
N ASP A 59 8.11 23.82 2.84
CA ASP A 59 7.70 24.94 3.71
C ASP A 59 6.41 24.63 4.47
N MET A 60 5.44 23.98 3.81
CA MET A 60 4.23 23.49 4.46
C MET A 60 4.53 22.36 5.46
N GLN A 61 5.30 21.34 5.04
CA GLN A 61 5.64 20.22 5.93
C GLN A 61 6.45 20.65 7.16
N ASN A 62 7.30 21.67 7.02
CA ASN A 62 8.15 22.16 8.10
C ASN A 62 7.50 23.26 8.96
N CYS A 63 6.26 23.66 8.67
CA CYS A 63 5.58 24.64 9.51
C CYS A 63 5.20 24.04 10.88
N ASP A 64 5.10 24.89 11.91
CA ASP A 64 4.81 24.46 13.30
C ASP A 64 3.56 23.59 13.40
N CYS A 65 2.52 23.91 12.61
CA CYS A 65 1.29 23.13 12.57
C CYS A 65 1.51 21.68 12.11
N PHE A 66 2.21 21.48 10.98
CA PHE A 66 2.50 20.14 10.45
C PHE A 66 3.46 19.35 11.34
N GLN A 67 4.40 20.03 11.99
CA GLN A 67 5.33 19.39 12.93
C GLN A 67 4.60 18.88 14.18
N VAL A 68 3.71 19.68 14.77
CA VAL A 68 2.88 19.26 15.92
C VAL A 68 1.91 18.16 15.52
N LEU A 69 1.30 18.27 14.34
CA LEU A 69 0.40 17.26 13.80
C LEU A 69 1.12 15.91 13.65
N PHE A 70 2.27 15.89 12.97
CA PHE A 70 3.05 14.68 12.75
C PHE A 70 3.57 14.06 14.04
N ALA A 71 4.04 14.89 14.98
CA ALA A 71 4.50 14.40 16.28
C ALA A 71 3.41 13.65 17.04
N ASN A 72 2.16 14.15 17.01
CA ASN A 72 1.02 13.47 17.61
C ASN A 72 0.62 12.20 16.85
N ALA A 73 0.51 12.26 15.53
CA ALA A 73 0.22 11.10 14.68
C ALA A 73 1.21 9.96 14.94
N CYS A 74 2.51 10.29 14.95
CA CYS A 74 3.60 9.38 15.24
C CYS A 74 3.45 8.78 16.65
N ARG A 75 3.29 9.62 17.69
CA ARG A 75 3.13 9.16 19.08
C ARG A 75 2.00 8.14 19.22
N PHE A 76 0.84 8.40 18.63
CA PHE A 76 -0.33 7.53 18.79
C PHE A 76 -0.30 6.31 17.86
N TYR A 77 0.33 6.40 16.68
CA TYR A 77 0.63 5.23 15.85
C TYR A 77 1.50 4.21 16.61
N TYR A 78 2.64 4.66 17.16
CA TYR A 78 3.51 3.76 17.91
C TYR A 78 2.82 3.20 19.15
N LEU A 79 2.00 3.99 19.83
CA LEU A 79 1.27 3.55 21.02
C LEU A 79 0.20 2.49 20.69
N PHE A 80 -0.70 2.77 19.74
CA PHE A 80 -1.87 1.93 19.50
C PHE A 80 -1.65 0.81 18.49
N GLN A 81 -0.80 1.00 17.49
CA GLN A 81 -0.59 -0.01 16.43
C GLN A 81 0.66 -0.87 16.64
N GLN A 82 1.70 -0.30 17.27
CA GLN A 82 2.98 -1.00 17.51
C GLN A 82 3.22 -1.36 18.99
N HIS A 83 2.35 -0.89 19.90
CA HIS A 83 2.48 -1.09 21.35
C HIS A 83 3.88 -0.72 21.89
N THR A 84 4.45 0.37 21.38
CA THR A 84 5.78 0.86 21.74
C THR A 84 5.81 2.40 21.73
N THR A 85 7.01 2.98 21.79
CA THR A 85 7.24 4.40 21.55
C THR A 85 8.32 4.56 20.50
N VAL A 86 8.37 5.73 19.86
CA VAL A 86 9.44 6.10 18.91
C VAL A 86 10.84 5.80 19.48
N LYS A 87 11.06 6.06 20.77
CA LYS A 87 12.36 5.84 21.44
C LYS A 87 12.69 4.37 21.68
N LEU A 88 11.68 3.51 21.81
CA LEU A 88 11.83 2.09 22.13
C LEU A 88 11.65 1.19 20.90
N ALA A 89 11.16 1.71 19.77
CA ALA A 89 10.87 0.97 18.55
C ALA A 89 12.01 0.03 18.13
N SER A 90 13.24 0.54 18.02
CA SER A 90 14.39 -0.29 17.64
C SER A 90 14.75 -1.35 18.68
N ARG A 91 14.56 -1.07 19.98
CA ARG A 91 14.78 -2.06 21.04
C ARG A 91 13.73 -3.16 21.03
N HIS A 92 12.53 -2.86 20.53
CA HIS A 92 11.43 -3.81 20.37
C HIS A 92 11.47 -4.52 19.01
N GLY A 93 12.59 -4.43 18.27
CA GLY A 93 12.83 -5.22 17.06
C GLY A 93 12.44 -4.55 15.75
N MET A 94 12.05 -3.28 15.76
CA MET A 94 11.88 -2.52 14.51
C MET A 94 13.22 -2.07 13.94
N VAL A 95 13.29 -1.89 12.63
CA VAL A 95 14.50 -1.50 11.90
C VAL A 95 14.47 0.01 11.66
N PRO A 96 15.37 0.80 12.27
CA PRO A 96 15.32 2.25 12.14
C PRO A 96 15.67 2.72 10.73
N GLY A 97 15.00 3.79 10.27
CA GLY A 97 15.38 4.57 9.10
C GLY A 97 16.48 5.58 9.40
N THR A 98 16.49 6.73 8.72
CA THR A 98 17.51 7.78 8.96
C THR A 98 17.19 8.70 10.14
N ILE A 99 15.92 8.77 10.53
CA ILE A 99 15.44 9.61 11.63
C ILE A 99 14.57 8.80 12.59
N PRO A 100 14.44 9.20 13.87
CA PRO A 100 13.77 8.39 14.89
C PRO A 100 12.33 7.99 14.56
N THR A 101 11.61 8.82 13.81
CA THR A 101 10.19 8.63 13.46
C THR A 101 9.97 7.58 12.37
N CYS A 102 11.01 7.21 11.62
CA CYS A 102 10.95 6.21 10.57
C CYS A 102 11.44 4.86 11.10
N ASN A 103 10.55 3.87 11.20
CA ASN A 103 10.93 2.50 11.60
C ASN A 103 10.22 1.46 10.75
N HIS A 104 11.00 0.65 10.04
CA HIS A 104 10.54 -0.45 9.20
C HIS A 104 10.37 -1.73 10.03
N ILE A 105 9.68 -2.73 9.49
CA ILE A 105 9.53 -4.05 10.13
C ILE A 105 10.14 -5.10 9.20
N ILE A 106 10.98 -5.98 9.75
CA ILE A 106 11.46 -7.18 9.08
C ILE A 106 11.15 -8.37 10.00
N THR A 107 10.36 -9.32 9.53
CA THR A 107 9.93 -10.47 10.31
C THR A 107 9.66 -11.70 9.43
N THR A 108 9.30 -12.81 10.05
CA THR A 108 8.96 -14.06 9.38
C THR A 108 7.56 -14.52 9.75
N LEU A 109 6.82 -15.06 8.79
CA LEU A 109 5.53 -15.71 8.97
C LEU A 109 5.72 -17.22 8.84
N GLY A 110 6.24 -17.84 9.90
CA GLY A 110 6.68 -19.23 9.85
C GLY A 110 8.05 -19.39 9.16
N PRO A 111 8.47 -20.63 8.82
CA PRO A 111 9.84 -20.92 8.40
C PRO A 111 10.17 -20.51 6.96
N ASP A 112 9.17 -20.40 6.09
CA ASP A 112 9.35 -20.25 4.64
C ASP A 112 8.99 -18.85 4.11
N ILE A 113 8.39 -17.99 4.94
CA ILE A 113 7.84 -16.70 4.52
C ILE A 113 8.49 -15.56 5.30
N GLY A 114 9.12 -14.65 4.59
CA GLY A 114 9.62 -13.38 5.12
C GLY A 114 8.65 -12.25 4.82
N MET A 115 8.67 -11.22 5.65
CA MET A 115 7.89 -10.00 5.46
C MET A 115 8.72 -8.78 5.79
N VAL A 116 8.67 -7.79 4.91
CA VAL A 116 9.18 -6.44 5.13
C VAL A 116 8.01 -5.48 5.03
N ALA A 117 7.75 -4.71 6.08
CA ALA A 117 6.89 -3.54 6.00
C ALA A 117 7.77 -2.29 5.96
N LEU A 118 7.71 -1.56 4.84
CA LEU A 118 8.42 -0.31 4.68
C LEU A 118 7.59 0.83 5.26
N ASP A 119 8.13 1.51 6.27
CA ASP A 119 7.67 2.83 6.65
C ASP A 119 7.93 3.84 5.53
N CYS A 120 6.87 4.21 4.83
CA CYS A 120 6.87 5.16 3.71
C CYS A 120 6.38 6.55 4.12
N ARG A 121 6.22 6.84 5.43
CA ARG A 121 5.72 8.13 5.93
C ARG A 121 6.67 8.79 6.90
N GLY A 122 7.37 8.01 7.71
CA GLY A 122 8.16 8.49 8.84
C GLY A 122 9.26 9.48 8.50
N GLU A 123 9.79 9.44 7.27
CA GLU A 123 10.81 10.37 6.75
C GLU A 123 10.54 10.87 5.32
N ARG A 124 9.30 10.67 4.84
CA ARG A 124 8.89 10.97 3.47
C ARG A 124 9.01 12.47 3.20
N THR A 125 9.42 12.79 1.98
CA THR A 125 9.38 14.13 1.42
C THR A 125 8.67 14.10 0.07
N LYS A 126 8.45 15.28 -0.51
CA LYS A 126 7.86 15.38 -1.85
C LYS A 126 8.68 14.63 -2.91
N TYR A 127 9.97 14.37 -2.69
CA TYR A 127 10.85 13.77 -3.70
C TYR A 127 11.39 12.38 -3.34
N ASP A 128 11.31 12.01 -2.06
CA ASP A 128 11.80 10.73 -1.55
C ASP A 128 10.71 10.09 -0.67
N VAL A 129 10.20 8.93 -1.08
CA VAL A 129 9.26 8.13 -0.25
C VAL A 129 10.02 7.56 0.95
N CYS A 130 11.15 6.90 0.70
CA CYS A 130 12.14 6.59 1.71
C CYS A 130 13.50 7.16 1.29
N ARG A 131 14.30 7.62 2.25
CA ARG A 131 15.63 8.13 1.91
C ARG A 131 16.53 7.00 1.41
N PRO A 132 17.48 7.28 0.49
CA PRO A 132 18.41 6.27 -0.03
C PRO A 132 19.14 5.47 1.06
N GLN A 133 19.45 6.11 2.18
CA GLN A 133 20.13 5.48 3.31
C GLN A 133 19.22 4.50 4.07
N SER A 134 17.92 4.76 4.19
CA SER A 134 16.97 3.82 4.82
C SER A 134 16.85 2.54 4.01
N TYR A 135 16.84 2.63 2.67
CA TYR A 135 16.95 1.43 1.84
C TYR A 135 18.24 0.66 2.10
N LYS A 136 19.38 1.34 2.31
CA LYS A 136 20.61 0.64 2.64
C LYS A 136 20.47 -0.13 3.96
N ILE A 137 19.97 0.54 5.01
CA ILE A 137 19.77 -0.07 6.34
C ILE A 137 18.81 -1.28 6.24
N VAL A 138 17.67 -1.12 5.58
CA VAL A 138 16.68 -2.18 5.43
C VAL A 138 17.25 -3.39 4.69
N PHE A 139 17.94 -3.18 3.55
CA PHE A 139 18.49 -4.30 2.79
C PHE A 139 19.68 -4.97 3.51
N ASP A 140 20.54 -4.21 4.18
CA ASP A 140 21.63 -4.77 5.00
C ASP A 140 21.06 -5.64 6.13
N GLU A 141 20.04 -5.14 6.82
CA GLU A 141 19.36 -5.86 7.88
C GLU A 141 18.64 -7.10 7.34
N LEU A 142 17.97 -6.98 6.21
CA LEU A 142 17.32 -8.10 5.52
C LEU A 142 18.31 -9.23 5.22
N TYR A 143 19.48 -8.89 4.69
CA TYR A 143 20.53 -9.88 4.44
C TYR A 143 21.12 -10.48 5.71
N ARG A 144 21.09 -9.75 6.83
CA ARG A 144 21.62 -10.18 8.12
C ARG A 144 20.68 -11.11 8.88
N VAL A 145 19.37 -10.80 8.91
CA VAL A 145 18.41 -11.48 9.79
C VAL A 145 17.54 -12.51 9.07
N MET A 146 17.40 -12.42 7.74
CA MET A 146 16.52 -13.32 7.01
C MET A 146 17.07 -14.76 6.99
N PRO A 147 16.33 -15.75 7.48
CA PRO A 147 16.75 -17.14 7.44
C PRO A 147 16.94 -17.65 6.01
N PRO A 148 17.88 -18.59 5.77
CA PRO A 148 18.06 -19.20 4.45
C PRO A 148 16.90 -20.12 4.03
N THR A 149 16.00 -20.47 4.97
CA THR A 149 14.81 -21.29 4.71
C THR A 149 13.71 -20.52 3.98
N ILE A 150 13.78 -19.19 3.94
CA ILE A 150 12.76 -18.36 3.32
C ILE A 150 12.70 -18.64 1.82
N LYS A 151 11.48 -18.92 1.33
CA LYS A 151 11.16 -19.15 -0.08
C LYS A 151 10.34 -18.02 -0.68
N HIS A 152 9.61 -17.27 0.15
CA HIS A 152 8.76 -16.15 -0.28
C HIS A 152 8.97 -14.94 0.62
N LEU A 153 9.07 -13.76 0.03
CA LEU A 153 9.18 -12.48 0.70
C LEU A 153 8.02 -11.54 0.34
N PHE A 154 7.27 -11.09 1.33
CA PHE A 154 6.31 -10.00 1.17
C PHE A 154 6.98 -8.65 1.41
N ILE A 155 6.68 -7.70 0.54
CA ILE A 155 7.01 -6.29 0.72
C ILE A 155 5.68 -5.54 0.86
N MET A 156 5.42 -5.00 2.05
CA MET A 156 4.25 -4.20 2.35
C MET A 156 4.59 -2.71 2.27
N THR A 157 3.84 -1.98 1.46
CA THR A 157 3.85 -0.52 1.35
C THR A 157 2.42 -0.01 1.47
N GLY A 158 2.21 1.17 2.06
CA GLY A 158 0.86 1.77 2.16
C GLY A 158 0.19 1.92 0.79
N VAL A 159 0.89 2.59 -0.12
CA VAL A 159 0.46 2.76 -1.51
C VAL A 159 1.06 1.67 -2.44
N PRO A 160 0.34 1.15 -3.45
CA PRO A 160 0.82 0.05 -4.28
C PRO A 160 1.96 0.44 -5.24
N LEU A 161 3.00 -0.41 -5.28
CA LEU A 161 4.14 -0.26 -6.19
C LEU A 161 3.79 -0.62 -7.63
N ILE A 162 2.83 -1.52 -7.87
CA ILE A 162 2.36 -1.86 -9.22
C ILE A 162 0.93 -1.36 -9.37
N TYR A 163 0.80 -0.07 -9.66
CA TYR A 163 -0.47 0.58 -9.95
C TYR A 163 -0.43 1.30 -11.31
N PRO A 164 -1.59 1.61 -11.90
CA PRO A 164 -1.61 2.41 -13.10
C PRO A 164 -1.17 3.86 -12.91
N ARG A 165 -0.50 4.43 -13.93
CA ARG A 165 -0.19 5.86 -13.96
C ARG A 165 -1.33 6.63 -14.63
N LEU A 166 -1.74 7.73 -14.02
CA LEU A 166 -2.78 8.61 -14.56
C LEU A 166 -2.19 9.68 -15.50
N THR A 167 -1.29 9.29 -16.42
CA THR A 167 -0.56 10.22 -17.32
C THR A 167 -1.47 11.12 -18.15
N LEU A 168 -2.64 10.62 -18.54
CA LEU A 168 -3.61 11.42 -19.31
C LEU A 168 -4.21 12.54 -18.46
N PHE A 169 -4.36 12.32 -17.16
CA PHE A 169 -4.82 13.35 -16.22
C PHE A 169 -3.69 14.32 -15.88
N GLU A 170 -2.45 13.82 -15.65
CA GLU A 170 -1.25 14.65 -15.46
C GLU A 170 -1.11 15.67 -16.61
N ASN A 171 -1.12 15.17 -17.86
CA ASN A 171 -0.98 16.02 -19.04
C ASN A 171 -2.16 16.97 -19.25
N ALA A 172 -3.38 16.56 -18.89
CA ALA A 172 -4.57 17.42 -18.98
C ALA A 172 -4.52 18.55 -17.95
N MET A 173 -4.00 18.30 -16.76
CA MET A 173 -3.82 19.31 -15.71
C MET A 173 -2.68 20.28 -15.99
N GLU A 174 -1.53 19.79 -16.46
CA GLU A 174 -0.44 20.66 -16.94
C GLU A 174 -0.95 21.56 -18.09
N GLY A 175 -1.73 21.00 -19.01
CA GLY A 175 -2.41 21.76 -20.07
C GLY A 175 -3.48 22.74 -19.55
N ALA A 176 -4.21 22.39 -18.49
CA ALA A 176 -5.20 23.27 -17.86
C ALA A 176 -4.56 24.43 -17.09
N SER A 177 -3.38 24.24 -16.49
CA SER A 177 -2.64 25.32 -15.82
C SER A 177 -2.20 26.45 -16.76
N THR A 178 -2.11 26.16 -18.07
CA THR A 178 -1.75 27.12 -19.12
C THR A 178 -2.96 27.72 -19.86
N LEU A 179 -4.18 27.22 -19.61
CA LEU A 179 -5.41 27.65 -20.27
C LEU A 179 -6.44 28.11 -19.26
N ASN A 180 -7.09 29.24 -19.52
CA ASN A 180 -8.14 29.77 -18.67
C ASN A 180 -9.27 28.73 -18.53
N LEU A 181 -9.50 28.24 -17.30
CA LEU A 181 -10.33 27.07 -16.95
C LEU A 181 -11.74 27.08 -17.58
N ALA A 182 -12.27 28.27 -17.90
CA ALA A 182 -13.54 28.48 -18.59
C ALA A 182 -13.62 27.85 -20.00
N THR A 183 -12.49 27.64 -20.68
CA THR A 183 -12.48 27.08 -22.05
C THR A 183 -12.54 25.54 -22.10
N LEU A 184 -12.16 24.86 -21.02
CA LEU A 184 -12.18 23.39 -20.91
C LEU A 184 -13.58 22.83 -20.59
N VAL A 185 -14.44 23.64 -19.98
CA VAL A 185 -15.83 23.27 -19.63
C VAL A 185 -16.70 23.02 -20.88
N GLY A 186 -16.34 23.62 -22.03
CA GLY A 186 -17.22 23.68 -23.20
C GLY A 186 -17.24 22.46 -24.12
N LYS A 187 -16.28 21.52 -24.05
CA LYS A 187 -16.17 20.45 -25.07
C LYS A 187 -15.98 19.00 -24.59
N THR A 188 -15.78 18.74 -23.30
CA THR A 188 -15.74 17.34 -22.79
C THR A 188 -16.24 17.27 -21.36
N GLY A 189 -17.55 17.03 -21.19
CA GLY A 189 -18.24 17.08 -19.90
C GLY A 189 -17.66 16.19 -18.79
N ALA A 190 -16.94 15.10 -19.14
CA ALA A 190 -16.31 14.20 -18.16
C ALA A 190 -14.98 14.73 -17.58
N ILE A 191 -14.24 15.55 -18.33
CA ILE A 191 -12.97 16.14 -17.87
C ILE A 191 -13.25 17.33 -16.95
N GLY A 192 -14.27 18.12 -17.27
CA GLY A 192 -14.73 19.23 -16.42
C GLY A 192 -15.12 18.79 -15.01
N THR A 193 -15.77 17.62 -14.85
CA THR A 193 -16.17 17.11 -13.53
C THR A 193 -15.00 16.60 -12.68
N MET A 194 -13.90 16.16 -13.32
CA MET A 194 -12.69 15.71 -12.63
C MET A 194 -11.81 16.88 -12.18
N VAL A 195 -11.79 17.96 -12.95
CA VAL A 195 -11.06 19.19 -12.60
C VAL A 195 -11.87 20.08 -11.66
N SER A 196 -13.20 19.97 -11.64
CA SER A 196 -14.06 20.58 -10.62
C SER A 196 -14.10 19.81 -9.30
N GLY A 197 -13.24 18.80 -9.13
CA GLY A 197 -13.00 18.14 -7.84
C GLY A 197 -12.59 19.17 -6.78
N GLN A 198 -12.93 18.92 -5.52
CA GLN A 198 -12.71 19.88 -4.45
C GLN A 198 -11.24 20.32 -4.43
N LEU A 199 -11.00 21.62 -4.29
CA LEU A 199 -9.64 22.11 -4.04
C LEU A 199 -9.24 21.61 -2.65
N ASN A 200 -8.02 21.10 -2.54
CA ASN A 200 -7.43 20.75 -1.27
C ASN A 200 -7.46 22.00 -0.38
N LYS A 201 -8.04 21.85 0.80
CA LYS A 201 -8.30 22.94 1.76
C LYS A 201 -7.01 23.51 2.36
N TRP A 202 -5.87 22.85 2.16
CA TRP A 202 -4.58 23.20 2.76
C TRP A 202 -3.68 24.03 1.85
N ASN A 203 -3.53 23.65 0.58
CA ASN A 203 -2.67 24.33 -0.42
C ASN A 203 -3.45 24.95 -1.59
N GLY A 204 -4.74 24.63 -1.74
CA GLY A 204 -5.56 25.07 -2.87
C GLY A 204 -5.28 24.33 -4.18
N ASP A 205 -4.45 23.29 -4.17
CA ASP A 205 -4.24 22.42 -5.32
C ASP A 205 -5.45 21.49 -5.52
N PRO A 206 -5.74 21.01 -6.73
CA PRO A 206 -6.81 20.02 -6.91
C PRO A 206 -6.50 18.76 -6.10
N GLU A 207 -7.45 18.28 -5.28
CA GLU A 207 -7.31 17.09 -4.41
C GLU A 207 -6.73 15.88 -5.17
N LEU A 208 -7.17 15.69 -6.42
CA LEU A 208 -6.70 14.62 -7.29
C LEU A 208 -5.20 14.73 -7.68
N LEU A 209 -4.60 15.92 -7.67
CA LEU A 209 -3.18 16.13 -7.93
C LEU A 209 -2.32 15.71 -6.73
N ASP A 210 -2.80 15.96 -5.51
CA ASP A 210 -2.12 15.54 -4.29
C ASP A 210 -2.16 14.01 -4.13
N ASP A 211 -3.32 13.39 -4.37
CA ASP A 211 -3.47 11.93 -4.48
C ASP A 211 -2.47 11.33 -5.47
N MET A 212 -2.26 12.02 -6.60
CA MET A 212 -1.37 11.54 -7.66
C MET A 212 0.09 11.65 -7.29
N ASN A 213 0.51 12.74 -6.63
CA ASN A 213 1.88 12.88 -6.12
C ASN A 213 2.18 11.92 -4.97
N ASP A 214 1.13 11.36 -4.37
CA ASP A 214 1.28 10.36 -3.33
C ASP A 214 1.69 8.96 -3.87
N HIS A 215 1.34 8.67 -5.12
CA HIS A 215 1.59 7.36 -5.71
C HIS A 215 3.05 7.11 -6.11
N TRP A 216 3.52 5.87 -5.94
CA TRP A 216 4.78 5.39 -6.52
C TRP A 216 4.91 5.59 -8.05
N THR A 217 3.79 5.77 -8.75
CA THR A 217 3.74 6.02 -10.20
C THR A 217 3.92 7.49 -10.57
N ALA A 218 3.94 8.40 -9.61
CA ALA A 218 4.16 9.82 -9.81
C ALA A 218 5.56 10.08 -10.37
N GLY A 219 5.70 11.17 -11.14
CA GLY A 219 6.93 11.49 -11.88
C GLY A 219 8.19 11.59 -11.01
N ASN A 220 8.07 12.22 -9.84
CA ASN A 220 9.09 12.33 -8.79
C ASN A 220 9.56 10.96 -8.26
N HIS A 221 8.65 9.99 -8.12
CA HIS A 221 8.93 8.71 -7.47
C HIS A 221 9.38 7.59 -8.42
N LEU A 222 9.28 7.80 -9.75
CA LEU A 222 9.60 6.77 -10.75
C LEU A 222 11.01 6.20 -10.61
N THR A 223 11.98 7.06 -10.32
CA THR A 223 13.39 6.64 -10.20
C THR A 223 13.59 5.81 -8.93
N GLU A 224 13.04 6.25 -7.80
CA GLU A 224 13.10 5.53 -6.54
C GLU A 224 12.40 4.17 -6.63
N ARG A 225 11.16 4.15 -7.13
CA ARG A 225 10.38 2.94 -7.40
C ARG A 225 11.17 1.93 -8.23
N LYS A 226 11.80 2.40 -9.32
CA LYS A 226 12.61 1.54 -10.20
C LYS A 226 13.78 0.94 -9.43
N ARG A 227 14.52 1.74 -8.65
CA ARG A 227 15.65 1.26 -7.85
C ARG A 227 15.22 0.21 -6.83
N LEU A 228 14.10 0.42 -6.14
CA LEU A 228 13.56 -0.55 -5.17
C LEU A 228 13.23 -1.88 -5.85
N ILE A 229 12.49 -1.84 -6.96
CA ILE A 229 12.14 -3.04 -7.73
C ILE A 229 13.39 -3.76 -8.24
N GLU A 230 14.36 -3.04 -8.81
CA GLU A 230 15.62 -3.63 -9.30
C GLU A 230 16.41 -4.29 -8.17
N LYS A 231 16.50 -3.67 -6.98
CA LYS A 231 17.15 -4.28 -5.80
C LYS A 231 16.43 -5.54 -5.33
N LEU A 232 15.10 -5.53 -5.30
CA LEU A 232 14.32 -6.72 -4.94
C LEU A 232 14.49 -7.86 -5.95
N GLN A 233 14.65 -7.55 -7.24
CA GLN A 233 14.89 -8.57 -8.27
C GLN A 233 16.29 -9.18 -8.13
N ILE A 234 17.28 -8.37 -7.75
CA ILE A 234 18.63 -8.86 -7.42
C ILE A 234 18.55 -9.80 -6.21
N LEU A 235 17.89 -9.39 -5.14
CA LEU A 235 17.67 -10.21 -3.95
C LEU A 235 16.95 -11.53 -4.29
N ALA A 236 15.85 -11.46 -5.04
CA ALA A 236 15.07 -12.62 -5.48
C ALA A 236 15.94 -13.64 -6.22
N ARG A 237 16.85 -13.16 -7.08
CA ARG A 237 17.81 -14.00 -7.81
C ARG A 237 18.89 -14.56 -6.90
N GLU A 238 19.49 -13.75 -6.03
CA GLU A 238 20.60 -14.15 -5.17
C GLU A 238 20.19 -15.14 -4.09
N ARG A 239 18.98 -15.01 -3.54
CA ARG A 239 18.44 -15.90 -2.50
C ARG A 239 17.50 -16.97 -3.05
N SER A 240 17.24 -16.97 -4.36
CA SER A 240 16.27 -17.88 -5.01
C SER A 240 14.89 -17.85 -4.35
N ILE A 241 14.41 -16.64 -4.02
CA ILE A 241 13.12 -16.41 -3.36
C ILE A 241 12.11 -15.76 -4.29
N ARG A 242 10.82 -15.94 -3.97
CA ARG A 242 9.72 -15.18 -4.57
C ARG A 242 9.50 -13.88 -3.84
N VAL A 243 9.14 -12.82 -4.58
CA VAL A 243 8.80 -11.52 -4.00
C VAL A 243 7.40 -11.12 -4.46
N SER A 244 6.56 -10.76 -3.49
CA SER A 244 5.24 -10.20 -3.76
C SER A 244 5.03 -8.92 -2.96
N PHE A 245 4.23 -8.02 -3.51
CA PHE A 245 3.89 -6.74 -2.91
C PHE A 245 2.49 -6.78 -2.32
N LEU A 246 2.34 -6.20 -1.14
CA LEU A 246 1.07 -5.91 -0.49
C LEU A 246 0.90 -4.40 -0.46
N GLY A 247 -0.28 -3.91 -0.83
CA GLY A 247 -0.59 -2.48 -0.82
C GLY A 247 -2.07 -2.19 -0.60
N GLY A 248 -2.36 -0.95 -0.25
CA GLY A 248 -3.70 -0.46 0.06
C GLY A 248 -3.95 0.92 -0.54
N ASP A 249 -4.57 1.80 0.23
CA ASP A 249 -4.80 3.23 -0.03
C ASP A 249 -5.75 3.58 -1.21
N VAL A 250 -5.63 2.92 -2.35
CA VAL A 250 -6.34 3.26 -3.61
C VAL A 250 -7.84 2.91 -3.65
N HIS A 251 -8.45 2.65 -2.49
CA HIS A 251 -9.87 2.35 -2.28
C HIS A 251 -10.49 1.25 -3.18
N CYS A 252 -9.67 0.39 -3.75
CA CYS A 252 -10.10 -0.71 -4.61
C CYS A 252 -9.30 -1.99 -4.37
N CYS A 253 -9.86 -3.11 -4.83
CA CYS A 253 -9.11 -4.35 -4.99
C CYS A 253 -8.49 -4.38 -6.38
N ALA A 254 -7.19 -4.64 -6.45
CA ALA A 254 -6.45 -4.80 -7.69
C ALA A 254 -5.37 -5.88 -7.58
N THR A 255 -4.94 -6.39 -8.73
CA THR A 255 -3.72 -7.20 -8.84
C THR A 255 -2.87 -6.72 -10.00
N GLY A 256 -1.56 -6.65 -9.76
CA GLY A 256 -0.56 -6.24 -10.73
C GLY A 256 0.56 -7.27 -10.79
N ARG A 257 1.36 -7.22 -11.86
CA ARG A 257 2.55 -8.07 -11.96
C ARG A 257 3.64 -7.44 -12.82
N LEU A 258 4.88 -7.74 -12.44
CA LEU A 258 6.08 -7.59 -13.24
C LEU A 258 6.55 -8.98 -13.66
N TYR A 259 7.14 -9.10 -14.85
CA TYR A 259 7.67 -10.36 -15.35
C TYR A 259 8.52 -10.14 -16.61
N SER A 260 9.39 -11.09 -16.93
CA SER A 260 10.28 -11.00 -18.09
C SER A 260 9.52 -11.13 -19.42
N LYS A 261 9.97 -10.42 -20.46
CA LYS A 261 9.32 -10.44 -21.79
C LYS A 261 9.26 -11.85 -22.42
N ASP A 262 10.22 -12.71 -22.09
CA ASP A 262 10.42 -14.07 -22.57
C ASP A 262 9.72 -15.16 -21.71
N MET A 263 8.84 -14.76 -20.79
CA MET A 263 8.11 -15.63 -19.83
C MET A 263 7.32 -16.82 -20.38
N LYS A 264 7.19 -16.96 -21.71
CA LYS A 264 6.40 -18.04 -22.35
C LYS A 264 6.79 -19.46 -21.89
N TYR A 265 7.98 -19.65 -21.33
CA TYR A 265 8.51 -20.99 -21.06
C TYR A 265 8.96 -21.27 -19.60
N LYS A 266 9.02 -20.28 -18.69
CA LYS A 266 9.61 -20.49 -17.33
C LYS A 266 9.00 -19.61 -16.22
N LYS A 267 7.70 -19.77 -15.93
CA LYS A 267 7.04 -19.03 -14.82
C LYS A 267 7.72 -19.26 -13.46
N GLU A 268 8.06 -20.51 -13.16
CA GLU A 268 8.62 -20.91 -11.85
C GLU A 268 10.12 -20.58 -11.68
N GLY A 269 10.81 -20.14 -12.73
CA GLY A 269 12.22 -19.72 -12.65
C GLY A 269 12.50 -18.25 -12.93
N ASP A 270 11.48 -17.43 -13.19
CA ASP A 270 11.66 -16.01 -13.53
C ASP A 270 11.84 -15.14 -12.26
N PRO A 271 13.05 -14.60 -11.95
CA PRO A 271 13.25 -13.70 -10.81
C PRO A 271 12.62 -12.32 -11.02
N PHE A 272 12.20 -11.98 -12.25
CA PHE A 272 11.47 -10.75 -12.56
C PHE A 272 9.97 -10.87 -12.28
N LEU A 273 9.47 -12.09 -12.04
CA LEU A 273 8.08 -12.32 -11.67
C LEU A 273 7.83 -11.83 -10.23
N MET A 274 7.15 -10.69 -10.12
CA MET A 274 6.69 -10.12 -8.86
C MET A 274 5.22 -9.77 -8.96
N VAL A 275 4.43 -10.17 -7.98
CA VAL A 275 2.98 -9.95 -7.97
C VAL A 275 2.61 -8.90 -6.94
N GLN A 276 1.77 -7.94 -7.31
CA GLN A 276 1.13 -7.00 -6.38
C GLN A 276 -0.29 -7.46 -6.10
N ILE A 277 -0.62 -7.45 -4.82
CA ILE A 277 -1.97 -7.56 -4.31
C ILE A 277 -2.33 -6.23 -3.68
N VAL A 278 -3.49 -5.70 -4.06
CA VAL A 278 -4.02 -4.47 -3.50
C VAL A 278 -5.35 -4.78 -2.84
N SER A 279 -5.44 -4.47 -1.56
CA SER A 279 -6.67 -4.59 -0.76
C SER A 279 -6.84 -3.29 0.02
N SER A 280 -8.00 -2.65 -0.14
CA SER A 280 -8.30 -1.40 0.58
C SER A 280 -9.32 -1.64 1.69
N ALA A 281 -9.30 -0.78 2.70
CA ALA A 281 -10.02 -0.99 3.96
C ALA A 281 -11.51 -1.28 3.77
N ILE A 282 -12.05 -2.17 4.61
CA ILE A 282 -13.46 -2.58 4.64
C ILE A 282 -14.41 -1.40 4.89
N VAL A 283 -13.91 -0.24 5.33
CA VAL A 283 -14.70 0.95 5.66
C VAL A 283 -14.54 2.11 4.68
N SER A 284 -13.61 2.05 3.72
CA SER A 284 -13.34 3.18 2.82
C SER A 284 -14.51 3.51 1.89
N VAL A 285 -14.63 4.80 1.58
CA VAL A 285 -15.52 5.31 0.53
C VAL A 285 -14.96 4.89 -0.83
N LEU A 286 -15.84 4.51 -1.75
CA LEU A 286 -15.43 3.96 -3.05
C LEU A 286 -14.80 5.06 -3.92
N PRO A 287 -13.76 4.75 -4.72
CA PRO A 287 -13.21 5.71 -5.64
C PRO A 287 -14.26 6.06 -6.71
N PRO A 288 -14.23 7.28 -7.26
CA PRO A 288 -15.12 7.69 -8.34
C PRO A 288 -15.10 6.67 -9.49
N GLN A 289 -16.27 6.22 -9.95
CA GLN A 289 -16.40 5.15 -10.95
C GLN A 289 -15.64 5.43 -12.26
N ALA A 290 -15.39 6.70 -12.59
CA ALA A 290 -14.63 7.09 -13.77
C ALA A 290 -13.17 6.60 -13.76
N LEU A 291 -12.54 6.49 -12.57
CA LEU A 291 -11.18 5.94 -12.43
C LEU A 291 -11.14 4.41 -12.62
N LEU A 292 -12.26 3.72 -12.42
CA LEU A 292 -12.37 2.26 -12.53
C LEU A 292 -12.51 1.78 -13.99
N ILE A 293 -12.80 2.66 -14.96
CA ILE A 293 -13.15 2.28 -16.35
C ILE A 293 -11.95 2.36 -17.30
N MET A 294 -10.82 2.92 -16.87
CA MET A 294 -9.69 3.17 -17.77
C MET A 294 -8.93 1.87 -18.12
N PRO A 295 -8.71 1.55 -19.42
CA PRO A 295 -7.86 0.44 -19.83
C PRO A 295 -6.40 0.78 -19.54
N MET A 296 -5.68 -0.04 -18.77
CA MET A 296 -4.37 0.34 -18.25
C MET A 296 -3.32 -0.76 -18.48
N SER A 297 -2.74 -0.78 -19.69
CA SER A 297 -1.52 -1.55 -20.00
C SER A 297 -0.31 -0.63 -19.83
N LEU A 298 0.60 -0.97 -18.92
CA LEU A 298 1.82 -0.20 -18.71
C LEU A 298 3.05 -1.06 -19.06
N SER A 299 4.07 -0.45 -19.65
CA SER A 299 5.38 -1.05 -19.79
C SER A 299 6.37 -0.17 -19.06
N MET A 300 7.03 -0.71 -18.04
CA MET A 300 8.13 0.01 -17.39
C MET A 300 9.44 -0.34 -18.11
N PRO A 301 10.14 0.64 -18.70
CA PRO A 301 11.47 0.40 -19.25
C PRO A 301 12.49 0.17 -18.11
N MET A 302 12.79 -1.10 -17.85
CA MET A 302 13.87 -1.52 -16.94
C MET A 302 15.16 -1.77 -17.74
N SER A 303 16.32 -1.53 -17.09
CA SER A 303 17.62 -1.32 -17.72
C SER A 303 18.14 -2.46 -18.62
N LYS A 304 17.61 -3.69 -18.54
CA LYS A 304 18.04 -4.78 -19.44
C LYS A 304 16.97 -5.73 -20.02
N LYS A 305 15.70 -5.67 -19.65
CA LYS A 305 14.59 -6.43 -20.29
C LYS A 305 13.29 -5.68 -20.00
N ARG A 306 12.45 -5.41 -21.01
CA ARG A 306 11.14 -4.75 -20.80
C ARG A 306 10.29 -5.65 -19.90
N CYS A 307 9.96 -5.18 -18.69
CA CYS A 307 8.91 -5.77 -17.88
C CYS A 307 7.56 -5.21 -18.38
N THR A 308 6.66 -6.10 -18.77
CA THR A 308 5.31 -5.72 -19.20
C THR A 308 4.41 -5.74 -17.97
N ILE A 309 3.95 -4.57 -17.50
CA ILE A 309 2.87 -4.50 -16.50
C ILE A 309 1.58 -4.80 -17.24
N ASN A 310 1.17 -6.07 -17.22
CA ASN A 310 -0.18 -6.44 -17.62
C ASN A 310 -1.11 -6.25 -16.42
N SER A 311 -1.45 -4.98 -16.13
CA SER A 311 -2.75 -4.66 -15.53
C SER A 311 -3.77 -4.97 -16.64
N SER A 312 -4.13 -6.24 -16.74
CA SER A 312 -4.90 -6.71 -17.89
C SER A 312 -6.37 -6.36 -17.67
N SER A 313 -6.76 -5.11 -17.91
CA SER A 313 -8.14 -4.74 -18.19
C SER A 313 -8.56 -5.46 -19.48
N LEU A 314 -9.02 -6.70 -19.37
CA LEU A 314 -9.55 -7.42 -20.51
C LEU A 314 -10.84 -6.71 -20.95
N PRO A 315 -10.96 -6.31 -22.22
CA PRO A 315 -12.17 -5.72 -22.74
C PRO A 315 -13.21 -6.83 -22.92
N LYS A 316 -14.31 -6.78 -22.15
CA LYS A 316 -15.68 -7.20 -22.52
C LYS A 316 -16.62 -7.09 -21.30
N ARG A 317 -17.42 -6.02 -21.30
CA ARG A 317 -18.72 -5.81 -20.62
C ARG A 317 -18.89 -6.03 -19.11
N GLN A 318 -17.94 -6.57 -18.35
CA GLN A 318 -17.93 -6.58 -16.88
C GLN A 318 -16.48 -6.50 -16.38
N ASN A 319 -16.10 -5.40 -15.73
CA ASN A 319 -14.73 -5.19 -15.28
C ASN A 319 -14.43 -6.11 -14.08
N LYS A 320 -13.72 -7.23 -14.31
CA LYS A 320 -13.51 -8.28 -13.29
C LYS A 320 -12.34 -7.99 -12.34
N LYS A 321 -11.41 -7.06 -12.64
CA LYS A 321 -10.09 -6.94 -11.98
C LYS A 321 -9.87 -5.71 -11.10
N LEU A 322 -10.74 -4.72 -11.24
CA LEU A 322 -10.82 -3.58 -10.33
C LEU A 322 -12.19 -3.65 -9.68
N MET A 323 -12.21 -3.76 -8.35
CA MET A 323 -13.45 -3.73 -7.59
C MET A 323 -13.42 -2.52 -6.67
N GLY A 324 -14.11 -1.46 -7.06
CA GLY A 324 -14.47 -0.36 -6.17
C GLY A 324 -15.56 -0.82 -5.21
N LYS A 325 -15.27 -1.80 -4.36
CA LYS A 325 -16.13 -2.25 -3.26
C LYS A 325 -15.25 -2.65 -2.08
N ARG A 326 -15.79 -2.51 -0.87
CA ARG A 326 -15.19 -2.96 0.40
C ARG A 326 -14.70 -4.40 0.27
N ASN A 327 -13.45 -4.64 0.61
CA ASN A 327 -12.81 -5.94 0.40
C ASN A 327 -11.81 -6.29 1.50
N TYR A 328 -11.46 -7.56 1.56
CA TYR A 328 -10.29 -8.04 2.30
C TYR A 328 -9.60 -9.13 1.50
N CYS A 329 -8.27 -9.14 1.54
CA CYS A 329 -7.45 -10.22 1.01
C CYS A 329 -7.15 -11.25 2.11
N THR A 330 -7.13 -12.51 1.72
CA THR A 330 -6.69 -13.62 2.57
C THR A 330 -5.92 -14.59 1.68
N GLY A 331 -4.97 -15.29 2.27
CA GLY A 331 -4.17 -16.26 1.53
C GLY A 331 -3.67 -17.39 2.41
N TYR A 332 -3.20 -18.44 1.76
CA TYR A 332 -2.51 -19.55 2.42
C TYR A 332 -1.29 -19.99 1.61
N TYR A 333 -0.31 -20.52 2.31
CA TYR A 333 0.85 -21.18 1.73
C TYR A 333 0.52 -22.65 1.49
N ASP A 334 0.72 -23.12 0.27
CA ASP A 334 0.55 -24.53 -0.09
C ASP A 334 1.89 -25.24 0.02
N ASP A 335 2.07 -26.04 1.07
CA ASP A 335 3.30 -26.79 1.33
C ASP A 335 3.66 -27.78 0.22
N LYS A 336 2.66 -28.29 -0.53
CA LYS A 336 2.90 -29.27 -1.60
C LYS A 336 3.49 -28.62 -2.83
N THR A 337 3.00 -27.43 -3.17
CA THR A 337 3.45 -26.70 -4.37
C THR A 337 4.48 -25.62 -4.07
N GLY A 338 4.67 -25.27 -2.79
CA GLY A 338 5.48 -24.14 -2.34
C GLY A 338 4.92 -22.78 -2.77
N LYS A 339 3.67 -22.73 -3.23
CA LYS A 339 3.04 -21.53 -3.78
C LYS A 339 2.23 -20.82 -2.71
N MET A 340 2.18 -19.49 -2.82
CA MET A 340 1.19 -18.72 -2.10
C MET A 340 -0.08 -18.63 -2.93
N ASN A 341 -1.24 -18.76 -2.28
CA ASN A 341 -2.54 -18.58 -2.88
C ASN A 341 -3.26 -17.42 -2.16
N PHE A 342 -3.82 -16.47 -2.91
CA PHE A 342 -4.57 -15.35 -2.33
C PHE A 342 -5.91 -15.18 -2.99
N TRP A 343 -6.95 -14.95 -2.19
CA TRP A 343 -8.27 -14.53 -2.66
C TRP A 343 -8.72 -13.23 -2.00
N VAL A 344 -9.44 -12.41 -2.77
CA VAL A 344 -10.02 -11.16 -2.29
C VAL A 344 -11.54 -11.31 -2.20
N LYS A 345 -12.08 -11.15 -1.00
CA LYS A 345 -13.53 -11.23 -0.72
C LYS A 345 -14.13 -9.85 -0.61
N LYS A 346 -15.35 -9.70 -1.13
CA LYS A 346 -16.19 -8.51 -1.01
C LYS A 346 -16.98 -8.55 0.30
N ALA A 347 -17.08 -7.44 1.03
CA ALA A 347 -18.03 -7.32 2.14
C ALA A 347 -19.47 -7.19 1.57
N GLN A 348 -20.38 -8.06 2.03
CA GLN A 348 -21.76 -8.31 1.57
C GLN A 348 -21.93 -9.33 0.43
N ALA A 349 -22.28 -10.54 0.89
CA ALA A 349 -23.03 -11.64 0.28
C ALA A 349 -22.37 -12.57 -0.75
N ASP A 350 -21.29 -12.19 -1.43
CA ASP A 350 -20.71 -13.06 -2.46
C ASP A 350 -19.22 -13.36 -2.20
N ILE A 351 -18.88 -14.64 -2.09
CA ILE A 351 -17.50 -15.14 -2.03
C ILE A 351 -16.95 -15.22 -3.46
N TRP A 352 -15.80 -14.59 -3.72
CA TRP A 352 -15.10 -14.69 -5.00
C TRP A 352 -13.66 -15.12 -4.74
N TRP A 353 -13.18 -16.06 -5.55
CA TRP A 353 -11.86 -16.67 -5.41
C TRP A 353 -10.90 -16.04 -6.39
N MET A 354 -9.74 -15.62 -5.90
CA MET A 354 -8.58 -15.41 -6.74
C MET A 354 -7.68 -16.62 -6.48
N HIS A 355 -7.30 -17.32 -7.56
CA HIS A 355 -6.20 -18.26 -7.51
C HIS A 355 -5.03 -17.53 -8.13
N LEU A 356 -3.84 -17.66 -7.53
CA LEU A 356 -2.62 -17.13 -8.14
C LEU A 356 -2.20 -17.90 -9.40
N ASP A 357 -3.08 -18.77 -9.91
CA ASP A 357 -3.12 -19.20 -11.29
C ASP A 357 -4.18 -18.42 -12.12
N TRP A 358 -3.78 -17.21 -12.50
CA TRP A 358 -4.16 -16.51 -13.75
C TRP A 358 -5.59 -15.97 -13.96
N TYR A 359 -6.60 -16.23 -13.12
CA TYR A 359 -7.94 -15.62 -13.31
C TYR A 359 -8.71 -15.36 -12.01
N LEU A 360 -9.61 -14.36 -12.07
CA LEU A 360 -10.69 -14.16 -11.10
C LEU A 360 -11.86 -15.06 -11.50
N VAL A 361 -12.22 -16.00 -10.63
CA VAL A 361 -13.28 -16.98 -10.90
C VAL A 361 -14.43 -16.75 -9.92
N LYS A 362 -15.65 -16.58 -10.46
CA LYS A 362 -16.88 -16.68 -9.66
C LYS A 362 -17.05 -18.13 -9.26
N GLN A 363 -17.03 -18.46 -7.97
CA GLN A 363 -17.55 -19.75 -7.52
C GLN A 363 -18.62 -19.51 -6.46
N GLN A 364 -19.67 -20.35 -6.49
CA GLN A 364 -20.87 -20.17 -5.67
C GLN A 364 -20.69 -20.69 -4.22
N GLN A 365 -19.62 -21.42 -3.90
CA GLN A 365 -19.34 -21.93 -2.55
C GLN A 365 -17.83 -22.01 -2.26
N PRO A 366 -17.42 -21.95 -0.98
CA PRO A 366 -16.05 -22.24 -0.58
C PRO A 366 -15.68 -23.71 -0.78
N PRO A 367 -14.41 -24.04 -1.11
CA PRO A 367 -13.94 -25.40 -0.96
C PRO A 367 -14.09 -25.80 0.51
N PRO A 368 -14.37 -27.09 0.79
CA PRO A 368 -14.46 -27.56 2.16
C PRO A 368 -13.17 -27.20 2.91
N PRO A 369 -13.25 -26.86 4.21
CA PRO A 369 -12.05 -26.73 5.01
C PRO A 369 -11.39 -28.12 5.06
N ASP A 370 -10.39 -28.34 4.21
CA ASP A 370 -9.54 -29.51 4.33
C ASP A 370 -8.80 -29.40 5.67
N HIS A 371 -9.29 -30.16 6.64
CA HIS A 371 -8.71 -30.45 7.96
C HIS A 371 -7.76 -29.38 8.50
N VAL A 372 -8.33 -28.33 9.10
CA VAL A 372 -7.68 -27.72 10.27
C VAL A 372 -7.63 -28.84 11.30
N GLY A 373 -6.46 -29.46 11.45
CA GLY A 373 -6.20 -30.41 12.53
C GLY A 373 -6.68 -29.77 13.82
N GLY A 374 -7.66 -30.41 14.46
CA GLY A 374 -8.23 -29.92 15.70
C GLY A 374 -7.12 -29.67 16.70
N PHE A 375 -7.05 -28.45 17.23
CA PHE A 375 -6.40 -28.22 18.50
C PHE A 375 -7.19 -29.04 19.53
N ALA A 376 -6.71 -30.24 19.83
CA ALA A 376 -7.13 -30.99 21.00
C ALA A 376 -6.80 -30.13 22.22
N HIS A 377 -7.83 -29.72 22.96
CA HIS A 377 -7.67 -29.20 24.30
C HIS A 377 -6.92 -30.23 25.15
N PRO A 378 -5.78 -29.90 25.76
CA PRO A 378 -5.29 -30.67 26.89
C PRO A 378 -6.26 -30.40 28.04
N THR A 379 -7.00 -31.42 28.44
CA THR A 379 -7.62 -31.49 29.75
C THR A 379 -6.51 -31.66 30.76
N TYR A 380 -6.35 -30.67 31.64
CA TYR A 380 -5.87 -30.85 33.01
C TYR A 380 -6.64 -29.89 33.92
#